data_AF-A0A7R9DRB5-F1
#
_entry.id   AF-A0A7R9DRB5-F1
#
_cell.length_a   1.000
_cell.length_b   1.000
_cell.length_c   1.000
_cell.angle_alpha   90.00
_cell.angle_beta   90.00
_cell.angle_gamma   90.00
#
_symmetry.space_group_name_H-M   'P 1'
#
loop_
_entity.id
_entity.type
_entity.pdbx_description
1 polymer ?
#
loop_
_entity_poly.entity_id
_entity_poly.type
_entity_poly.pdbx_seq_one_letter_code
_entity_poly.pdbx_strand_id
1 'polypeptide(L)'
;NKPKPGFPSNVKCNFNSHTCGFKNGGSAVWNWRNVTDKDGYVYNSYETAGDDPGYFLSTNFHPLSEDDPRGPMGCVRFWYLLQGNGEPYLKLSQAYLDKATQLFYNPDMTYDLWENDTETEEWIHVELPLYVTRPFKFANAIMWLNEIPIYNERDQ
;
A
#
# COMPACT_ATOMS: atom_id res chain seq x y z
N ASN A 1 -24.76 -3.97 -4.44
CA ASN A 1 -23.69 -3.51 -3.51
C ASN A 1 -23.24 -2.12 -3.91
N LYS A 2 -23.84 -1.07 -3.34
CA LYS A 2 -23.35 0.30 -3.52
C LYS A 2 -22.13 0.53 -2.61
N PRO A 3 -21.08 1.23 -3.05
CA PRO A 3 -20.00 1.64 -2.16
C PRO A 3 -20.62 2.42 -0.99
N LYS A 4 -20.28 2.06 0.24
CA LYS A 4 -20.71 2.88 1.38
C LYS A 4 -19.95 4.20 1.31
N PRO A 5 -20.61 5.36 1.56
CA PRO A 5 -19.89 6.61 1.80
C PRO A 5 -18.88 6.36 2.92
N GLY A 6 -17.59 6.58 2.65
CA GLY A 6 -16.51 6.30 3.62
C GLY A 6 -15.64 5.07 3.33
N PHE A 7 -15.84 4.35 2.22
CA PHE A 7 -14.83 3.42 1.66
C PHE A 7 -14.39 3.85 0.25
N PRO A 8 -13.81 5.06 0.08
CA PRO A 8 -13.45 5.58 -1.22
C PRO A 8 -12.05 5.10 -1.60
N SER A 9 -11.73 5.18 -2.87
CA SER A 9 -10.38 5.08 -3.43
C SER A 9 -9.36 6.08 -2.82
N ASN A 10 -9.80 7.00 -1.93
CA ASN A 10 -8.97 7.87 -1.11
C ASN A 10 -8.87 7.34 0.32
N VAL A 11 -7.79 6.61 0.63
CA VAL A 11 -7.51 6.09 1.98
C VAL A 11 -6.22 6.70 2.50
N LYS A 12 -6.26 7.35 3.67
CA LYS A 12 -5.08 7.81 4.39
C LYS A 12 -4.79 6.86 5.55
N CYS A 13 -3.55 6.38 5.66
CA CYS A 13 -3.13 5.50 6.75
C CYS A 13 -1.76 5.92 7.29
N ASN A 14 -1.79 6.76 8.32
CA ASN A 14 -0.59 7.21 9.03
C ASN A 14 -0.14 6.23 10.13
N PHE A 15 -0.81 5.08 10.27
CA PHE A 15 -0.53 4.06 11.28
C PHE A 15 -0.43 4.61 12.72
N ASN A 16 -1.10 5.71 13.04
CA ASN A 16 -1.00 6.29 14.39
C ASN A 16 -1.77 5.45 15.42
N SER A 17 -2.92 4.88 15.05
CA SER A 17 -3.83 4.22 15.99
C SER A 17 -4.19 2.79 15.60
N HIS A 18 -3.98 2.42 14.34
CA HIS A 18 -4.25 1.10 13.80
C HIS A 18 -3.59 0.90 12.42
N THR A 19 -3.56 -0.34 11.93
CA THR A 19 -3.05 -0.67 10.59
C THR A 19 -4.02 -0.41 9.44
N CYS A 20 -5.15 0.26 9.68
CA CYS A 20 -6.16 0.59 8.66
C CYS A 20 -6.70 -0.64 7.90
N GLY A 21 -6.72 -1.78 8.59
CA GLY A 21 -7.16 -3.06 8.01
C GLY A 21 -6.10 -3.76 7.16
N PHE A 22 -4.87 -3.23 7.07
CA PHE A 22 -3.75 -3.96 6.49
C PHE A 22 -3.40 -5.17 7.37
N LYS A 23 -2.99 -6.25 6.72
CA LYS A 23 -2.77 -7.55 7.35
C LYS A 23 -1.45 -8.16 6.91
N ASN A 24 -0.82 -8.87 7.84
CA ASN A 24 0.29 -9.75 7.54
C ASN A 24 -0.15 -10.89 6.62
N GLY A 25 0.76 -11.28 5.74
CA GLY A 25 0.71 -12.54 5.02
C GLY A 25 2.12 -13.02 4.71
N GLY A 26 2.22 -14.31 4.36
CA GLY A 26 3.50 -15.00 4.25
C GLY A 26 4.07 -15.38 5.62
N SER A 27 5.35 -15.74 5.65
CA SER A 27 6.04 -16.19 6.86
C SER A 27 6.45 -15.03 7.77
N ALA A 28 6.93 -13.93 7.18
CA ALA A 28 7.46 -12.82 7.97
C ALA A 28 6.36 -11.90 8.49
N VAL A 29 6.54 -11.45 9.74
CA VAL A 29 5.54 -10.66 10.47
C VAL A 29 5.91 -9.18 10.44
N TRP A 30 5.06 -8.36 9.80
CA TRP A 30 5.11 -6.91 9.92
C TRP A 30 4.58 -6.49 11.28
N ASN A 31 5.42 -5.77 12.01
CA ASN A 31 5.15 -5.23 13.32
C ASN A 31 4.70 -3.79 13.18
N TRP A 32 3.65 -3.42 13.90
CA TRP A 32 3.13 -2.06 13.93
C TRP A 32 3.70 -1.30 15.14
N ARG A 33 4.15 -0.07 14.91
CA ARG A 33 4.67 0.81 15.95
C ARG A 33 4.08 2.22 15.80
N ASN A 34 3.43 2.67 16.86
CA ASN A 34 3.13 4.09 17.04
C ASN A 34 4.43 4.82 17.45
N VAL A 35 4.68 5.99 16.84
CA VAL A 35 5.78 6.89 17.24
C VAL A 35 5.23 8.10 18.00
N THR A 36 4.16 8.70 17.50
CA THR A 36 3.47 9.85 18.11
C THR A 36 1.95 9.69 18.06
N ASP A 37 1.21 10.65 18.62
CA ASP A 37 -0.23 10.75 18.48
C ASP A 37 -0.71 10.89 17.02
N LYS A 38 0.17 11.33 16.12
CA LYS A 38 -0.14 11.60 14.72
C LYS A 38 0.47 10.60 13.74
N ASP A 39 1.49 9.87 14.17
CA ASP A 39 2.41 9.20 13.26
C ASP A 39 2.81 7.82 13.80
N GLY A 40 2.77 6.80 12.94
CA GLY A 40 3.28 5.47 13.21
C GLY A 40 3.68 4.73 11.94
N TYR A 41 4.27 3.55 12.08
CA TYR A 41 4.80 2.77 10.98
C TYR A 41 4.61 1.29 11.15
N VAL A 42 4.77 0.58 10.03
CA VAL A 42 4.96 -0.87 10.03
C VAL A 42 6.38 -1.19 9.61
N TYR A 43 6.97 -2.17 10.25
CA TYR A 43 8.34 -2.59 9.98
C TYR A 43 8.46 -4.10 10.07
N ASN A 44 9.50 -4.60 9.43
CA ASN A 44 9.96 -5.96 9.56
C ASN A 44 11.48 -5.91 9.69
N SER A 45 12.05 -6.80 10.48
CA SER A 45 13.49 -6.93 10.62
C SER A 45 13.93 -8.35 10.28
N TYR A 46 15.20 -8.49 9.93
CA TYR A 46 15.78 -9.81 9.61
C TYR A 46 15.60 -10.80 10.76
N GLU A 47 15.70 -10.37 12.02
CA GLU A 47 15.48 -11.22 13.19
C GLU A 47 14.06 -11.79 13.27
N THR A 48 13.07 -11.07 12.71
CA THR A 48 11.67 -11.51 12.67
C THR A 48 11.26 -12.21 11.38
N ALA A 49 11.93 -11.91 10.25
CA ALA A 49 11.63 -12.51 8.95
C ALA A 49 12.44 -13.77 8.64
N GLY A 50 13.68 -13.83 9.11
CA GLY A 50 14.68 -14.74 8.55
C GLY A 50 14.89 -14.49 7.05
N ASP A 51 15.06 -15.57 6.30
CA ASP A 51 15.23 -15.55 4.83
C ASP A 51 13.90 -15.61 4.05
N ASP A 52 12.77 -15.73 4.75
CA ASP A 52 11.46 -15.89 4.11
C ASP A 52 10.82 -14.53 3.76
N PRO A 53 10.37 -14.31 2.52
CA PRO A 53 9.66 -13.10 2.16
C PRO A 53 8.29 -13.06 2.84
N GLY A 54 8.05 -12.03 3.66
CA GLY A 54 6.70 -11.70 4.13
C GLY A 54 6.15 -10.47 3.44
N TYR A 55 4.83 -10.34 3.48
CA TYR A 55 4.13 -9.29 2.77
C TYR A 55 3.02 -8.67 3.60
N PHE A 56 2.83 -7.37 3.41
CA PHE A 56 1.79 -6.61 4.06
C PHE A 56 0.69 -6.29 3.05
N LEU A 57 -0.50 -6.84 3.27
CA LEU A 57 -1.63 -6.75 2.35
C LEU A 57 -2.56 -5.64 2.78
N SER A 58 -2.97 -4.79 1.85
CA SER A 58 -4.03 -3.81 2.10
C SER A 58 -5.41 -4.45 2.19
N THR A 59 -6.37 -3.66 2.66
CA THR A 59 -7.79 -3.91 2.36
C THR A 59 -8.05 -3.83 0.85
N ASN A 60 -9.21 -4.31 0.41
CA ASN A 60 -9.62 -4.17 -0.97
C ASN A 60 -10.17 -2.76 -1.22
N PHE A 61 -9.73 -2.14 -2.30
CA PHE A 61 -10.20 -0.85 -2.77
C PHE A 61 -11.33 -1.03 -3.78
N HIS A 62 -12.34 -0.19 -3.67
CA HIS A 62 -13.41 -0.10 -4.65
C HIS A 62 -12.94 0.66 -5.89
N PRO A 63 -13.44 0.31 -7.08
CA PRO A 63 -13.16 1.07 -8.29
C PRO A 63 -13.80 2.45 -8.23
N LEU A 64 -13.20 3.39 -8.94
CA LEU A 64 -13.90 4.59 -9.41
C LEU A 64 -14.81 4.25 -10.58
N SER A 65 -15.97 4.89 -10.63
CA SER A 65 -16.87 4.82 -11.78
C SER A 65 -16.18 5.45 -12.99
N GLU A 66 -16.44 4.94 -14.20
CA GLU A 66 -15.93 5.56 -15.44
C GLU A 66 -16.51 6.98 -15.62
N ASP A 67 -17.74 7.21 -15.13
CA ASP A 67 -18.39 8.52 -15.10
C ASP A 67 -17.93 9.42 -13.93
N ASP A 68 -16.96 8.98 -13.12
CA ASP A 68 -16.45 9.81 -12.01
C ASP A 68 -15.68 11.01 -12.59
N PRO A 69 -16.02 12.26 -12.20
CA PRO A 69 -15.39 13.45 -12.76
C PRO A 69 -13.89 13.56 -12.46
N ARG A 70 -13.37 12.79 -11.49
CA ARG A 70 -11.92 12.70 -11.20
C ARG A 70 -11.16 11.92 -12.26
N GLY A 71 -11.85 11.14 -13.09
CA GLY A 71 -11.26 10.28 -14.10
C GLY A 71 -10.71 8.98 -13.52
N PRO A 72 -10.13 8.13 -14.39
CA PRO A 72 -9.72 6.77 -14.03
C PRO A 72 -8.33 6.69 -13.38
N MET A 73 -7.60 7.81 -13.37
CA MET A 73 -6.24 7.91 -12.81
C MET A 73 -6.31 8.27 -11.33
N GLY A 74 -5.67 7.45 -10.51
CA GLY A 74 -5.40 7.68 -9.11
C GLY A 74 -3.90 7.78 -8.84
N CYS A 75 -3.56 7.92 -7.56
CA CYS A 75 -2.18 8.06 -7.12
C CYS A 75 -1.99 7.36 -5.78
N VAL A 76 -0.94 6.56 -5.63
CA VAL A 76 -0.49 6.04 -4.32
C VAL A 76 0.75 6.78 -3.89
N ARG A 77 0.79 7.21 -2.61
CA ARG A 77 1.95 7.88 -2.04
C ARG A 77 2.34 7.22 -0.73
N PHE A 78 3.62 6.91 -0.58
CA PHE A 78 4.10 6.30 0.65
C PHE A 78 5.52 6.74 0.99
N TRP A 79 5.86 6.61 2.26
CA TRP A 79 7.25 6.71 2.71
C TRP A 79 7.80 5.34 3.10
N TYR A 80 9.08 5.11 2.84
CA TYR A 80 9.80 3.91 3.26
C TYR A 80 11.21 4.26 3.75
N LEU A 81 11.80 3.32 4.50
CA LEU A 81 13.16 3.39 5.03
C LEU A 81 13.73 1.96 4.99
N LEU A 82 14.88 1.77 4.34
CA LEU A 82 15.59 0.49 4.29
C LEU A 82 16.90 0.62 5.06
N GLN A 83 17.01 -0.05 6.20
CA GLN A 83 18.22 -0.01 7.04
C GLN A 83 18.68 -1.42 7.34
N GLY A 84 19.97 -1.67 7.23
CA GLY A 84 20.54 -2.99 7.49
C GLY A 84 22.01 -3.06 7.13
N ASN A 85 22.54 -4.29 7.17
CA ASN A 85 23.85 -4.64 6.63
C ASN A 85 23.69 -5.83 5.64
N GLY A 86 22.48 -5.98 5.09
CA GLY A 86 22.02 -7.16 4.35
C GLY A 86 21.62 -6.80 2.92
N GLU A 87 20.77 -7.62 2.31
CA GLU A 87 20.13 -7.33 1.02
C GLU A 87 18.66 -6.94 1.30
N PRO A 88 18.39 -5.73 1.85
CA PRO A 88 17.01 -5.32 2.06
C PRO A 88 16.31 -5.21 0.72
N TYR A 89 15.07 -5.67 0.65
CA TYR A 89 14.28 -5.56 -0.57
C TYR A 89 12.86 -5.16 -0.23
N LEU A 90 12.35 -4.19 -0.97
CA LEU A 90 11.00 -3.69 -0.84
C LEU A 90 10.34 -3.59 -2.19
N LYS A 91 9.07 -4.00 -2.25
CA LYS A 91 8.27 -3.92 -3.46
C LYS A 91 6.83 -3.54 -3.19
N LEU A 92 6.28 -2.63 -3.98
CA LEU A 92 4.85 -2.37 -4.03
C LEU A 92 4.26 -3.06 -5.25
N SER A 93 3.32 -3.98 -5.03
CA SER A 93 2.56 -4.63 -6.11
C SER A 93 1.08 -4.27 -6.00
N GLN A 94 0.41 -4.15 -7.15
CA GLN A 94 -1.06 -4.02 -7.24
C GLN A 94 -1.65 -5.27 -7.86
N ALA A 95 -2.66 -5.83 -7.19
CA ALA A 95 -3.46 -6.92 -7.73
C ALA A 95 -4.86 -6.40 -8.09
N TYR A 96 -5.27 -6.58 -9.34
CA TYR A 96 -6.66 -6.35 -9.74
C TYR A 96 -7.56 -7.49 -9.26
N LEU A 97 -8.77 -7.12 -8.86
CA LEU A 97 -9.79 -8.02 -8.37
C LEU A 97 -11.01 -7.96 -9.29
N ASP A 98 -11.74 -9.06 -9.39
CA ASP A 98 -13.01 -9.07 -10.12
C ASP A 98 -14.11 -8.37 -9.31
N LYS A 99 -14.02 -8.46 -7.98
CA LYS A 99 -14.96 -7.85 -7.04
C LYS A 99 -14.21 -7.31 -5.82
N ALA A 100 -14.65 -6.17 -5.29
CA ALA A 100 -14.09 -5.60 -4.06
C ALA A 100 -14.24 -6.52 -2.82
N THR A 101 -15.13 -7.51 -2.87
CA THR A 101 -15.32 -8.50 -1.79
C THR A 101 -14.49 -9.77 -1.95
N GLN A 102 -13.66 -9.86 -2.99
CA GLN A 102 -12.85 -11.03 -3.28
C GLN A 102 -11.76 -11.22 -2.22
N LEU A 103 -11.68 -12.41 -1.63
CA LEU A 103 -10.73 -12.70 -0.55
C LEU A 103 -9.31 -13.03 -1.07
N PHE A 104 -9.25 -13.76 -2.18
CA PHE A 104 -8.01 -14.25 -2.78
C PHE A 104 -7.81 -13.57 -4.13
N TYR A 105 -6.65 -12.97 -4.37
CA TYR A 105 -6.31 -12.37 -5.66
C TYR A 105 -5.61 -13.39 -6.56
N ASN A 106 -5.72 -13.22 -7.87
CA ASN A 106 -4.99 -14.04 -8.83
C ASN A 106 -3.57 -13.47 -9.01
N PRO A 107 -2.50 -14.25 -8.80
CA PRO A 107 -1.13 -13.83 -9.11
C PRO A 107 -0.97 -13.31 -10.54
N ASP A 108 -1.66 -13.89 -11.53
CA ASP A 108 -1.59 -13.45 -12.94
C ASP A 108 -2.15 -12.03 -13.16
N MET A 109 -2.91 -11.52 -12.19
CA MET A 109 -3.52 -10.19 -12.19
C MET A 109 -2.77 -9.23 -11.27
N THR A 110 -1.54 -9.56 -10.91
CA THR A 110 -0.67 -8.78 -10.02
C THR A 110 0.47 -8.16 -10.82
N TYR A 111 0.69 -6.88 -10.59
CA TYR A 111 1.67 -6.06 -11.30
C TYR A 111 2.56 -5.37 -10.29
N ASP A 112 3.86 -5.39 -10.54
CA ASP A 112 4.82 -4.68 -9.73
C ASP A 112 4.83 -3.21 -10.17
N LEU A 113 4.58 -2.33 -9.20
CA LEU A 113 4.47 -0.89 -9.42
C LEU A 113 5.79 -0.18 -9.17
N TRP A 114 6.52 -0.65 -8.16
CA TRP A 114 7.77 -0.06 -7.70
C TRP A 114 8.53 -1.04 -6.83
N GLU A 115 9.86 -0.99 -6.87
CA GLU A 115 10.74 -1.74 -5.98
C GLU A 115 12.00 -0.93 -5.65
N ASN A 116 12.63 -1.26 -4.53
CA ASN A 116 13.95 -0.80 -4.18
C ASN A 116 14.65 -1.82 -3.27
N ASP A 117 15.92 -2.04 -3.53
CA ASP A 117 16.83 -2.93 -2.80
C ASP A 117 18.02 -2.19 -2.16
N THR A 118 18.06 -0.88 -2.32
CA THR A 118 19.16 -0.03 -1.85
C THR A 118 18.84 0.53 -0.47
N GLU A 119 19.76 0.35 0.47
CA GLU A 119 19.70 0.94 1.80
C GLU A 119 19.53 2.47 1.73
N THR A 120 18.71 3.00 2.62
CA THR A 120 18.44 4.43 2.74
C THR A 120 18.79 4.91 4.15
N GLU A 121 19.46 6.05 4.23
CA GLU A 121 19.79 6.67 5.52
C GLU A 121 18.61 7.45 6.10
N GLU A 122 17.66 7.83 5.25
CA GLU A 122 16.48 8.63 5.58
C GLU A 122 15.20 8.06 4.98
N TRP A 123 14.06 8.58 5.45
CA TRP A 123 12.75 8.26 4.90
C TRP A 123 12.62 8.84 3.51
N ILE A 124 12.29 8.00 2.53
CA ILE A 124 12.12 8.41 1.13
C ILE A 124 10.63 8.42 0.77
N HIS A 125 10.18 9.50 0.12
CA HIS A 125 8.82 9.64 -0.41
C HIS A 125 8.73 9.08 -1.82
N VAL A 126 7.70 8.28 -2.07
CA VAL A 126 7.38 7.70 -3.38
C VAL A 126 5.97 8.07 -3.76
N GLU A 127 5.78 8.48 -5.01
CA GLU A 127 4.50 8.82 -5.60
C GLU A 127 4.35 8.11 -6.94
N LEU A 128 3.29 7.32 -7.11
CA LEU A 128 3.06 6.50 -8.30
C LEU A 128 1.64 6.66 -8.82
N PRO A 129 1.45 6.90 -10.13
CA PRO A 129 0.13 6.91 -10.74
C PRO A 129 -0.46 5.49 -10.82
N LEU A 130 -1.77 5.38 -10.68
CA LEU A 130 -2.51 4.11 -10.70
C LEU A 130 -3.77 4.20 -11.53
N TYR A 131 -4.15 3.10 -12.16
CA TYR A 131 -5.45 2.99 -12.82
C TYR A 131 -6.46 2.34 -11.87
N VAL A 132 -7.50 3.09 -11.48
CA VAL A 132 -8.40 2.74 -10.36
C VAL A 132 -9.83 2.42 -10.80
N THR A 133 -10.05 2.09 -12.07
CA THR A 133 -11.38 1.72 -12.64
C THR A 133 -11.84 0.31 -12.30
N ARG A 134 -10.94 -0.52 -11.76
CA ARG A 134 -11.22 -1.88 -11.32
C ARG A 134 -10.95 -2.01 -9.83
N PRO A 135 -11.70 -2.84 -9.10
CA PRO A 135 -11.35 -3.12 -7.72
C PRO A 135 -9.93 -3.68 -7.66
N PHE A 136 -9.17 -3.27 -6.65
CA PHE A 136 -7.76 -3.64 -6.54
C PHE A 136 -7.34 -3.75 -5.07
N LYS A 137 -6.16 -4.29 -4.84
CA LYS A 137 -5.48 -4.24 -3.54
C LYS A 137 -3.97 -4.09 -3.74
N PHE A 138 -3.29 -3.62 -2.70
CA PHE A 138 -1.85 -3.63 -2.65
C PHE A 138 -1.34 -4.87 -1.93
N ALA A 139 -0.24 -5.40 -2.43
CA ALA A 139 0.55 -6.47 -1.83
C ALA A 139 2.01 -6.02 -1.70
N ASN A 140 2.72 -6.67 -0.78
CA ASN A 140 4.17 -6.52 -0.54
C ASN A 140 4.64 -5.14 -0.01
N ALA A 141 3.72 -4.23 0.33
CA ALA A 141 4.07 -2.83 0.58
C ALA A 141 4.50 -2.55 2.03
N ILE A 142 5.70 -2.02 2.24
CA ILE A 142 6.02 -1.15 3.39
C ILE A 142 5.47 0.20 3.02
N MET A 143 4.55 0.70 3.83
CA MET A 143 3.97 2.02 3.61
C MET A 143 3.94 2.77 4.92
N TRP A 144 4.43 4.00 4.92
CA TRP A 144 3.72 5.10 5.57
C TRP A 144 2.81 5.75 4.54
N LEU A 145 1.50 5.59 4.64
CA LEU A 145 0.55 6.25 3.75
C LEU A 145 0.19 7.63 4.34
N ASN A 146 1.06 8.62 4.12
CA ASN A 146 0.71 9.97 4.55
C ASN A 146 -0.33 10.67 3.68
N GLU A 147 -0.72 10.08 2.55
CA GLU A 147 -1.98 10.35 1.83
C GLU A 147 -2.09 9.37 0.64
N ILE A 148 -3.27 8.81 0.34
CA ILE A 148 -3.64 8.46 -1.05
C ILE A 148 -4.58 9.56 -1.48
N PRO A 149 -4.07 10.66 -2.02
CA PRO A 149 -4.95 11.64 -2.59
C PRO A 149 -5.02 11.34 -4.09
N ILE A 150 -6.19 10.92 -4.54
CA ILE A 150 -6.47 10.91 -5.98
C ILE A 150 -6.66 12.37 -6.39
N TYR A 151 -5.55 13.01 -6.75
CA TYR A 151 -5.54 14.29 -7.44
C TYR A 151 -5.25 14.08 -8.92
N ASN A 152 -5.91 14.92 -9.71
CA ASN A 152 -5.74 15.05 -11.15
C ASN A 152 -4.54 15.98 -11.40
N GLU A 153 -3.72 15.73 -12.42
CA GLU A 153 -2.61 16.61 -12.84
C GLU A 153 -3.05 18.00 -13.34
N ARG A 154 -4.34 18.34 -13.23
CA ARG A 154 -4.91 19.63 -13.66
C ARG A 154 -5.05 20.68 -12.58
N ASP A 155 -4.66 20.39 -11.34
CA ASP A 155 -4.74 21.35 -10.22
C ASP A 155 -3.34 21.87 -9.79
N GLN A 156 -2.45 22.10 -10.76
CA GLN A 156 -1.28 22.99 -10.62
C GLN A 156 -1.53 24.33 -11.31
#